data_AF-A0A520XX21-F1
#
_entry.id   AF-A0A520XX21-F1
#
_cell.length_a   1.000
_cell.length_b   1.000
_cell.length_c   1.000
_cell.angle_alpha   90.00
_cell.angle_beta   90.00
_cell.angle_gamma   90.00
#
_symmetry.space_group_name_H-M   'P 1'
#
loop_
_entity.id
_entity.type
_entity.pdbx_description
1 polymer ?
#
loop_
_entity_poly.entity_id
_entity_poly.type
_entity_poly.pdbx_seq_one_letter_code
_entity_poly.pdbx_strand_id
1 'polypeptide(L)'
;MADIERDEHAGPVPDSAWEADRRAREDKGRVEVFNATRPGGLDGWTMDLDQYQAVYDLILEMIDSHADDDGTIKLQTVVDAAQDRYGRHKLFPKGRLTNYVRYTKTDMEARCVVERIPRRSPQRITRWRST
;
A
#
# COMPACT_ATOMS: atom_id res chain seq x y z
N MET A 1 18.27 4.50 -16.18
CA MET A 1 17.44 4.46 -14.95
C MET A 1 18.38 4.73 -13.79
N ALA A 2 18.17 5.82 -13.04
CA ALA A 2 19.01 6.12 -11.89
C ALA A 2 18.95 4.98 -10.86
N ASP A 3 20.06 4.71 -10.19
CA ASP A 3 20.20 3.68 -9.17
C ASP A 3 19.40 4.11 -7.93
N ILE A 4 18.11 3.78 -7.91
CA ILE A 4 17.24 4.08 -6.77
C ILE A 4 17.55 3.05 -5.68
N GLU A 5 18.22 3.50 -4.62
CA GLU A 5 18.49 2.77 -3.38
C GLU A 5 17.19 2.17 -2.82
N ARG A 6 17.23 0.89 -2.44
CA ARG A 6 16.10 0.18 -1.83
C ARG A 6 15.82 0.73 -0.43
N ASP A 7 14.54 0.84 -0.09
CA ASP A 7 14.12 1.22 1.25
C ASP A 7 14.35 0.06 2.23
N GLU A 8 15.09 0.31 3.32
CA GLU A 8 15.34 -0.65 4.40
C GLU A 8 14.07 -1.04 5.17
N HIS A 9 13.00 -0.27 4.98
CA HIS A 9 11.69 -0.51 5.56
C HIS A 9 10.75 -1.32 4.65
N ALA A 10 11.22 -1.74 3.48
CA ALA A 10 10.54 -2.71 2.63
C ALA A 10 11.14 -4.11 2.84
N GLY A 11 10.32 -5.15 2.76
CA GLY A 11 10.81 -6.52 2.87
C GLY A 11 9.82 -7.48 3.52
N PRO A 12 10.07 -8.79 3.37
CA PRO A 12 9.12 -9.80 3.74
C PRO A 12 8.91 -9.83 5.26
N VAL A 13 7.64 -9.94 5.65
CA VAL A 13 7.22 -10.16 7.03
C VAL A 13 7.34 -11.65 7.41
N PRO A 14 7.49 -12.00 8.70
CA PRO A 14 7.59 -13.38 9.13
C PRO A 14 6.34 -14.21 8.80
N ASP A 15 6.48 -15.53 8.69
CA ASP A 15 5.38 -16.46 8.38
C ASP A 15 4.18 -16.33 9.32
N SER A 16 4.41 -15.96 10.58
CA SER A 16 3.34 -15.68 11.55
C SER A 16 2.41 -14.55 11.12
N ALA A 17 2.94 -13.53 10.43
CA ALA A 17 2.13 -12.45 9.87
C ALA A 17 1.27 -12.95 8.71
N TRP A 18 1.85 -13.76 7.83
CA TRP A 18 1.13 -14.41 6.74
C TRP A 18 -0.01 -15.30 7.22
N GLU A 19 0.22 -16.08 8.27
CA GLU A 19 -0.82 -16.89 8.90
C GLU A 19 -1.94 -16.03 9.52
N ALA A 20 -1.58 -14.90 10.14
CA ALA A 20 -2.58 -13.97 10.67
C ALA A 20 -3.45 -13.34 9.58
N ASP A 21 -2.85 -12.90 8.46
CA ASP A 21 -3.59 -12.39 7.29
C ASP A 21 -4.49 -13.46 6.68
N ARG A 22 -3.98 -14.69 6.51
CA ARG A 22 -4.77 -15.82 6.01
C ARG A 22 -6.03 -16.03 6.85
N ARG A 23 -5.90 -16.06 8.18
CA ARG A 23 -7.05 -16.17 9.09
C ARG A 23 -7.97 -14.97 9.03
N ALA A 24 -7.43 -13.74 8.94
CA ALA A 24 -8.26 -12.54 8.81
C ALA A 24 -9.13 -12.59 7.54
N ARG A 25 -8.58 -13.10 6.43
CA ARG A 25 -9.30 -13.25 5.17
C ARG A 25 -10.35 -14.35 5.24
N GLU A 26 -9.97 -15.53 5.70
CA GLU A 26 -10.84 -16.72 5.79
C GLU A 26 -11.99 -16.51 6.79
N ASP A 27 -11.68 -16.02 7.99
CA ASP A 27 -12.64 -16.01 9.10
C ASP A 27 -13.47 -14.72 9.16
N LYS A 28 -12.94 -13.61 8.64
CA LYS A 28 -13.50 -12.26 8.87
C LYS A 28 -13.75 -11.46 7.60
N GLY A 29 -13.30 -11.92 6.43
CA GLY A 29 -13.37 -11.14 5.19
C GLY A 29 -12.54 -9.85 5.25
N ARG A 30 -11.40 -9.88 5.96
CA ARG A 30 -10.54 -8.72 6.16
C ARG A 30 -9.09 -9.04 5.80
N VAL A 31 -8.33 -8.01 5.47
CA VAL A 31 -6.88 -8.09 5.28
C VAL A 31 -6.19 -7.63 6.57
N GLU A 32 -5.24 -8.42 7.05
CA GLU A 32 -4.31 -7.97 8.10
C GLU A 32 -3.23 -7.12 7.42
N VAL A 33 -3.09 -5.86 7.85
CA VAL A 33 -2.16 -4.91 7.22
C VAL A 33 -0.76 -5.21 7.70
N PHE A 34 0.12 -5.57 6.78
CA PHE A 34 1.52 -5.78 7.07
C PHE A 34 2.28 -4.47 7.23
N ASN A 35 3.30 -4.50 8.09
CA ASN A 35 4.24 -3.42 8.27
C ASN A 35 5.60 -3.99 8.68
N ALA A 36 6.55 -4.02 7.74
CA ALA A 36 7.87 -4.61 7.94
C ALA A 36 8.71 -3.89 9.02
N THR A 37 8.35 -2.66 9.40
CA THR A 37 9.07 -1.93 10.47
C THR A 37 8.56 -2.26 11.87
N ARG A 38 7.50 -3.07 12.01
CA ARG A 38 6.91 -3.44 13.30
C ARG A 38 7.42 -4.79 13.77
N PRO A 39 7.62 -4.99 15.10
CA PRO A 39 7.85 -6.32 15.65
C PRO A 39 6.72 -7.27 15.23
N GLY A 40 7.08 -8.40 14.62
CA GLY A 40 6.12 -9.40 14.13
C GLY A 40 5.49 -9.08 12.76
N GLY A 41 5.84 -7.96 12.12
CA GLY A 41 5.45 -7.65 10.74
C GLY A 41 4.00 -7.18 10.52
N LEU A 42 3.26 -6.91 11.60
CA LEU A 42 1.86 -6.45 11.52
C LEU A 42 1.73 -5.00 11.96
N ASP A 43 0.86 -4.24 11.30
CA ASP A 43 0.55 -2.86 11.69
C ASP A 43 -0.40 -2.78 12.90
N GLY A 44 -1.11 -3.88 13.21
CA GLY A 44 -2.14 -3.94 14.24
C GLY A 44 -3.51 -3.42 13.78
N TRP A 45 -3.68 -3.27 12.46
CA TRP A 45 -4.92 -2.82 11.83
C TRP A 45 -5.38 -3.81 10.76
N THR A 46 -6.70 -3.91 10.59
CA THR A 46 -7.31 -4.72 9.53
C THR A 46 -8.19 -3.85 8.64
N MET A 47 -8.25 -4.18 7.35
CA MET A 47 -9.12 -3.52 6.38
C MET A 47 -10.14 -4.51 5.82
N ASP A 48 -11.35 -4.05 5.51
CA ASP A 48 -12.30 -4.88 4.75
C ASP A 48 -11.72 -5.28 3.39
N LEU A 49 -12.02 -6.49 2.92
CA LEU A 49 -11.39 -7.06 1.72
C LEU A 49 -11.70 -6.25 0.45
N ASP A 50 -12.95 -5.80 0.27
CA ASP A 50 -13.35 -5.01 -0.90
C ASP A 50 -12.75 -3.60 -0.84
N GLN A 51 -12.69 -3.01 0.36
CA GLN A 51 -12.01 -1.73 0.57
C GLN A 51 -10.52 -1.83 0.23
N TYR A 52 -9.86 -2.89 0.69
CA TYR A 52 -8.45 -3.14 0.44
C TYR A 52 -8.19 -3.32 -1.05
N GLN A 53 -8.95 -4.17 -1.73
CA GLN A 53 -8.76 -4.46 -3.14
C GLN A 53 -8.96 -3.19 -3.99
N ALA A 54 -10.00 -2.41 -3.72
CA ALA A 54 -10.27 -1.17 -4.45
C ALA A 54 -9.13 -0.14 -4.36
N VAL A 55 -8.46 -0.07 -3.20
CA VAL A 55 -7.33 0.85 -2.99
C VAL A 55 -6.03 0.26 -3.54
N TYR A 56 -5.83 -1.05 -3.41
CA TYR A 56 -4.70 -1.78 -3.99
C TYR A 56 -4.66 -1.59 -5.50
N ASP A 57 -5.78 -1.84 -6.18
CA ASP A 57 -5.89 -1.71 -7.63
C ASP A 57 -5.67 -0.27 -8.08
N LEU A 58 -6.23 0.71 -7.35
CA LEU A 58 -6.01 2.12 -7.62
C LEU A 58 -4.53 2.51 -7.51
N ILE A 59 -3.82 2.04 -6.47
CA ILE A 59 -2.39 2.36 -6.31
C ILE A 59 -1.60 1.84 -7.52
N LEU A 60 -1.86 0.61 -7.95
CA LEU A 60 -1.19 0.01 -9.10
C LEU A 60 -1.52 0.73 -10.41
N GLU A 61 -2.80 1.03 -10.65
CA GLU A 61 -3.26 1.80 -11.82
C GLU A 61 -2.58 3.16 -11.88
N MET A 62 -2.49 3.86 -10.74
CA MET A 62 -1.87 5.18 -10.66
C MET A 62 -0.37 5.13 -10.94
N ILE A 63 0.34 4.11 -10.46
CA ILE A 63 1.75 3.93 -10.80
C ILE A 63 1.91 3.67 -12.31
N ASP A 64 1.12 2.75 -12.86
CA ASP A 64 1.29 2.32 -14.26
C ASP A 64 0.90 3.39 -15.28
N SER A 65 -0.10 4.22 -14.96
CA SER A 65 -0.70 5.16 -15.91
C SER A 65 -0.28 6.62 -15.69
N HIS A 66 0.19 6.95 -14.48
CA HIS A 66 0.41 8.33 -14.05
C HIS A 66 1.75 8.58 -13.34
N ALA A 67 2.69 7.63 -13.40
CA ALA A 67 4.05 7.90 -12.96
C ALA A 67 4.71 9.00 -13.81
N ASP A 68 5.62 9.74 -13.19
CA ASP A 68 6.51 10.69 -13.88
C ASP A 68 7.50 9.90 -14.77
N ASP A 69 8.26 10.59 -15.63
CA ASP A 69 9.24 9.98 -16.55
C ASP A 69 10.31 9.10 -15.86
N ASP A 70 10.50 9.28 -14.55
CA ASP A 70 11.40 8.47 -13.72
C ASP A 70 10.78 7.16 -13.22
N GLY A 71 9.52 6.87 -13.59
CA GLY A 71 8.78 5.67 -13.21
C GLY A 71 8.22 5.70 -11.79
N THR A 72 8.21 6.86 -11.13
CA THR A 72 7.70 7.00 -9.77
C THR A 72 6.48 7.91 -9.72
N ILE A 73 5.66 7.81 -8.68
CA ILE A 73 4.53 8.73 -8.44
C ILE A 73 4.56 9.29 -7.01
N LYS A 74 4.10 10.53 -6.84
CA LYS A 74 3.89 11.14 -5.51
C LYS A 74 2.74 10.43 -4.80
N LEU A 75 2.94 10.01 -3.56
CA LEU A 75 1.89 9.36 -2.76
C LEU A 75 0.67 10.27 -2.59
N GLN A 76 0.86 11.58 -2.47
CA GLN A 76 -0.26 12.53 -2.36
C GLN A 76 -1.16 12.51 -3.58
N THR A 77 -0.62 12.39 -4.80
CA THR A 77 -1.42 12.26 -6.03
C THR A 77 -2.32 11.04 -5.99
N VAL A 78 -1.85 9.93 -5.41
CA VAL A 78 -2.66 8.71 -5.23
C VAL A 78 -3.76 8.92 -4.18
N VAL A 79 -3.46 9.64 -3.09
CA VAL A 79 -4.46 10.00 -2.07
C VAL A 79 -5.56 10.86 -2.67
N ASP A 80 -5.19 11.86 -3.48
CA ASP A 80 -6.14 12.76 -4.12
C ASP A 80 -7.03 11.99 -5.12
N ALA A 81 -6.43 11.12 -5.95
CA ALA A 81 -7.17 10.25 -6.85
C ALA A 81 -8.14 9.30 -6.12
N ALA A 82 -7.73 8.74 -4.98
CA ALA A 82 -8.59 7.91 -4.15
C ALA A 82 -9.76 8.72 -3.57
N GLN A 83 -9.49 9.94 -3.11
CA GLN A 83 -10.50 10.83 -2.56
C GLN A 83 -11.53 11.23 -3.62
N ASP A 84 -11.09 11.51 -4.85
CA ASP A 84 -11.96 11.84 -5.97
C ASP A 84 -12.82 10.65 -6.42
N ARG A 85 -12.20 9.47 -6.56
CA ARG A 85 -12.89 8.27 -7.04
C ARG A 85 -13.82 7.67 -6.00
N TYR A 86 -13.40 7.63 -4.75
CA TYR A 86 -14.06 6.85 -3.70
C TYR A 86 -14.64 7.68 -2.56
N GLY A 87 -14.45 9.00 -2.52
CA GLY A 87 -14.88 9.86 -1.41
C GLY A 87 -16.39 9.84 -1.11
N ARG A 88 -17.21 9.46 -2.09
CA ARG A 88 -18.67 9.26 -1.94
C ARG A 88 -19.11 7.82 -2.19
N HIS A 89 -18.16 6.90 -2.36
CA HIS A 89 -18.46 5.52 -2.71
C HIS A 89 -18.95 4.74 -1.48
N LYS A 90 -19.92 3.85 -1.67
CA LYS A 90 -20.54 3.07 -0.59
C LYS A 90 -19.56 2.22 0.22
N LEU A 91 -18.45 1.80 -0.39
CA LEU A 91 -17.39 1.07 0.30
C LEU A 91 -16.71 1.94 1.36
N PHE A 92 -16.70 3.27 1.22
CA PHE A 92 -16.01 4.18 2.13
C PHE A 92 -17.01 5.18 2.72
N PRO A 93 -17.90 4.76 3.64
CA PRO A 93 -19.02 5.58 4.11
C PRO A 93 -18.59 6.86 4.83
N LYS A 94 -17.37 6.89 5.38
CA LYS A 94 -16.77 8.09 6.01
C LYS A 94 -16.03 8.99 5.02
N GLY A 95 -15.80 8.52 3.79
CA GLY A 95 -15.21 9.30 2.69
C GLY A 95 -13.81 9.86 2.95
N ARG A 96 -13.05 9.34 3.93
CA ARG A 96 -11.69 9.82 4.24
C ARG A 96 -10.66 8.77 3.81
N LEU A 97 -10.02 8.97 2.66
CA LEU A 97 -9.24 7.92 1.99
C LEU A 97 -7.74 7.93 2.32
N THR A 98 -7.22 8.99 2.95
CA THR A 98 -5.78 9.12 3.24
C THR A 98 -5.21 7.93 4.00
N ASN A 99 -5.88 7.48 5.07
CA ASN A 99 -5.40 6.35 5.86
C ASN A 99 -5.54 5.02 5.11
N TYR A 100 -6.61 4.84 4.34
CA TYR A 100 -6.77 3.65 3.49
C TYR A 100 -5.59 3.51 2.53
N VAL A 101 -5.26 4.59 1.80
CA VAL A 101 -4.13 4.59 0.87
C VAL A 101 -2.80 4.34 1.59
N ARG A 102 -2.56 5.01 2.71
CA ARG A 102 -1.29 4.85 3.45
C ARG A 102 -1.10 3.45 4.00
N TYR A 103 -2.13 2.87 4.61
CA TYR A 103 -2.06 1.51 5.16
C TYR A 103 -1.96 0.45 4.07
N THR A 104 -2.75 0.56 3.00
CA THR A 104 -2.63 -0.36 1.84
C THR A 104 -1.24 -0.26 1.23
N LYS A 105 -0.70 0.95 1.04
CA LYS A 105 0.66 1.15 0.56
C LYS A 105 1.69 0.49 1.49
N THR A 106 1.61 0.68 2.81
CA THR A 106 2.54 0.07 3.76
C THR A 106 2.48 -1.45 3.71
N ASP A 107 1.29 -2.02 3.59
CA ASP A 107 1.12 -3.46 3.38
C ASP A 107 1.72 -3.93 2.04
N MET A 108 1.50 -3.19 0.95
CA MET A 108 2.08 -3.49 -0.36
C MET A 108 3.62 -3.43 -0.36
N GLU A 109 4.24 -2.57 0.46
CA GLU A 109 5.70 -2.56 0.64
C GLU A 109 6.21 -3.81 1.34
N ALA A 110 5.52 -4.21 2.40
CA ALA A 110 5.85 -5.42 3.15
C ALA A 110 5.59 -6.71 2.34
N ARG A 111 4.68 -6.65 1.37
CA ARG A 111 4.41 -7.73 0.39
C ARG A 111 5.29 -7.67 -0.84
N CYS A 112 6.22 -6.71 -0.94
CA CYS A 112 7.09 -6.54 -2.10
C CYS A 112 6.31 -6.33 -3.41
N VAL A 113 5.22 -5.57 -3.36
CA VAL A 113 4.39 -5.20 -4.52
C VAL A 113 4.77 -3.80 -5.03
N VAL A 114 5.03 -2.89 -4.11
CA VAL A 114 5.53 -1.53 -4.37
C VAL A 114 6.72 -1.27 -3.47
N GLU A 115 7.48 -0.22 -3.78
CA GLU A 115 8.53 0.27 -2.90
C GLU A 115 8.43 1.79 -2.78
N ARG A 116 8.74 2.30 -1.58
CA ARG A 116 8.96 3.72 -1.36
C ARG A 116 10.33 4.13 -1.86
N ILE A 117 10.39 5.33 -2.40
CA ILE A 117 11.65 5.99 -2.74
C ILE A 117 12.19 6.67 -1.48
N PRO A 118 13.34 6.24 -0.93
CA PRO A 118 13.89 6.81 0.29
C PRO A 118 14.33 8.27 0.07
N ARG A 119 14.34 9.04 1.16
CA ARG A 119 14.85 10.43 1.21
C ARG A 119 14.24 11.40 0.17
N ARG A 120 13.00 11.14 -0.28
CA ARG A 120 12.23 12.05 -1.15
C ARG A 120 11.10 12.75 -0.40
N SER A 121 10.99 14.07 -0.61
CA SER A 121 9.86 14.90 -0.20
C SER A 121 9.31 15.64 -1.42
N PRO A 122 8.01 15.52 -1.75
CA PRO A 122 7.02 14.64 -1.10
C PRO A 122 7.37 13.15 -1.26
N GLN A 123 6.80 12.29 -0.42
CA GLN A 123 7.01 10.84 -0.47
C GLN A 123 6.58 10.28 -1.84
N ARG A 124 7.41 9.42 -2.42
CA ARG A 124 7.17 8.79 -3.73
C ARG A 124 7.20 7.27 -3.62
N ILE A 125 6.49 6.61 -4.52
CA ILE A 125 6.42 5.14 -4.64
C ILE A 125 6.58 4.71 -6.09
N THR A 126 6.96 3.45 -6.31
CA THR A 126 7.02 2.79 -7.62
C THR A 126 6.71 1.30 -7.49
N ARG A 127 6.59 0.57 -8.61
CA ARG A 127 6.45 -0.89 -8.63
C ARG A 127 7.66 -1.54 -7.98
N TRP A 128 7.46 -2.65 -7.27
CA TRP A 128 8.57 -3.45 -6.78
C TRP A 128 9.45 -3.92 -7.94
N ARG A 129 10.75 -3.62 -7.85
CA ARG A 129 11.76 -4.09 -8.79
C ARG A 129 12.42 -5.33 -8.22
N SER A 130 12.12 -6.49 -8.81
CA SER A 130 12.85 -7.73 -8.56
C SER A 130 14.26 -7.59 -9.13
N THR A 131 15.22 -7.08 -8.35
CA THR A 131 16.65 -7.27 -8.63
C THR A 131 17.01 -8.73 -8.41
#